data_AF-A0A415MWN8-F1
#
_entry.id   AF-A0A415MWN8-F1
#
_cell.length_a   1.000
_cell.length_b   1.000
_cell.length_c   1.000
_cell.angle_alpha   90.00
_cell.angle_beta   90.00
_cell.angle_gamma   90.00
#
_symmetry.space_group_name_H-M   'P 1'
#
loop_
_entity.id
_entity.type
_entity.pdbx_description
1 polymer ?
#
loop_
_entity_poly.entity_id
_entity_poly.type
_entity_poly.pdbx_seq_one_letter_code
_entity_poly.pdbx_strand_id
1 'polypeptide(L)'
;MKEQEIKKLELALGFKREIVGIKFIFIQEEYENIPVKEMEKRNTFCGLTARAMNGELLKAKVDCFTCQGGPEMLGMKTVSNYVKSGKQFATFRLYEDMAVAREVQNELCFVDQKIYGIVVGPLKKMEDADVAMFVCSAWQGMRVIQGYTYHYGMAKNIGMIGNQGICSDLVARPYMKNDLNISVMCLGARMHTKAEDGELGIGMPIRMLWQLIEGVVNTINPSMEDKRKEDLLERLAEEKEDIGITVELGKMYGSYGKHMKYPEKLYEKELF
;
A
#
# COMPACT_ATOMS: atom_id res chain seq x y z
N MET A 1 -10.26 -1.73 18.72
CA MET A 1 -9.96 -0.29 18.44
C MET A 1 -9.32 -0.15 17.07
N LYS A 2 -8.19 -0.81 16.79
CA LYS A 2 -7.55 -0.76 15.46
C LYS A 2 -8.35 -1.44 14.35
N GLU A 3 -8.95 -2.60 14.62
CA GLU A 3 -9.85 -3.27 13.65
C GLU A 3 -11.02 -2.38 13.18
N GLN A 4 -11.61 -1.61 14.11
CA GLN A 4 -12.70 -0.69 13.79
C GLN A 4 -12.24 0.46 12.89
N GLU A 5 -11.03 1.01 13.13
CA GLU A 5 -10.45 2.03 12.24
C GLU A 5 -10.18 1.48 10.83
N ILE A 6 -9.67 0.24 10.72
CA ILE A 6 -9.49 -0.42 9.42
C ILE A 6 -10.84 -0.53 8.70
N LYS A 7 -11.89 -0.96 9.41
CA LYS A 7 -13.24 -1.06 8.86
C LYS A 7 -13.78 0.30 8.38
N LYS A 8 -13.53 1.39 9.13
CA LYS A 8 -13.90 2.74 8.67
C LYS A 8 -13.29 3.09 7.32
N LEU A 9 -12.00 2.79 7.11
CA LEU A 9 -11.33 3.08 5.84
C LEU A 9 -11.91 2.26 4.68
N GLU A 10 -12.15 0.98 4.92
CA GLU A 10 -12.74 0.08 3.92
C GLU A 10 -14.14 0.53 3.51
N LEU A 11 -14.97 0.97 4.47
CA LEU A 11 -16.30 1.51 4.19
C LEU A 11 -16.22 2.87 3.50
N ALA A 12 -15.35 3.78 3.98
CA ALA A 12 -15.11 5.09 3.39
C ALA A 12 -14.81 4.99 1.89
N LEU A 13 -13.95 4.04 1.51
CA LEU A 13 -13.42 3.93 0.17
C LEU A 13 -14.05 2.81 -0.67
N GLY A 14 -14.78 1.88 -0.06
CA GLY A 14 -15.39 0.74 -0.74
C GLY A 14 -14.37 -0.20 -1.37
N PHE A 15 -13.36 -0.64 -0.60
CA PHE A 15 -12.34 -1.54 -1.13
C PHE A 15 -12.92 -2.91 -1.52
N LYS A 16 -12.51 -3.41 -2.71
CA LYS A 16 -12.92 -4.75 -3.20
C LYS A 16 -12.18 -5.91 -2.48
N ARG A 17 -11.03 -5.61 -1.88
CA ARG A 17 -10.08 -6.58 -1.31
C ARG A 17 -9.69 -6.14 0.10
N GLU A 18 -9.34 -7.10 0.94
CA GLU A 18 -8.82 -6.84 2.28
C GLU A 18 -7.54 -5.98 2.23
N ILE A 19 -7.39 -5.07 3.19
CA ILE A 19 -6.10 -4.43 3.46
C ILE A 19 -5.16 -5.52 4.00
N VAL A 20 -3.97 -5.64 3.42
CA VAL A 20 -2.99 -6.68 3.76
C VAL A 20 -1.94 -6.13 4.70
N GLY A 21 -1.69 -6.84 5.80
CA GLY A 21 -0.54 -6.64 6.65
C GLY A 21 0.63 -7.57 6.27
N ILE A 22 1.85 -7.09 6.47
CA ILE A 22 3.08 -7.87 6.37
C ILE A 22 3.89 -7.67 7.63
N LYS A 23 4.25 -8.76 8.29
CA LYS A 23 5.16 -8.78 9.44
C LYS A 23 6.45 -9.51 9.09
N PHE A 24 7.59 -8.89 9.37
CA PHE A 24 8.92 -9.48 9.20
C PHE A 24 9.33 -10.27 10.45
N ILE A 25 9.84 -11.48 10.24
CA ILE A 25 10.34 -12.35 11.31
C ILE A 25 11.83 -12.60 11.07
N PHE A 26 12.66 -12.17 12.01
CA PHE A 26 14.11 -12.17 11.87
C PHE A 26 14.73 -13.49 12.33
N ILE A 27 14.13 -14.12 13.33
CA ILE A 27 14.68 -15.25 14.07
C ILE A 27 13.89 -16.52 13.73
N GLN A 28 14.58 -17.64 13.54
CA GLN A 28 13.97 -18.92 13.17
C GLN A 28 13.02 -19.42 14.26
N GLU A 29 13.46 -19.37 15.51
CA GLU A 29 12.71 -19.82 16.67
C GLU A 29 11.41 -19.02 16.83
N GLU A 30 11.43 -17.70 16.59
CA GLU A 30 10.22 -16.88 16.56
C GLU A 30 9.27 -17.35 15.46
N TYR A 31 9.78 -17.61 14.26
CA TYR A 31 8.98 -18.06 13.13
C TYR A 31 8.30 -19.40 13.38
N GLU A 32 9.03 -20.36 13.94
CA GLU A 32 8.50 -21.71 14.24
C GLU A 32 7.39 -21.66 15.28
N ASN A 33 7.52 -20.80 16.29
CA ASN A 33 6.56 -20.64 17.38
C ASN A 33 5.27 -19.88 16.99
N ILE A 34 5.23 -19.19 15.85
CA ILE A 34 4.02 -18.50 15.39
C ILE A 34 2.96 -19.53 14.98
N PRO A 35 1.75 -19.52 15.60
CA PRO A 35 0.68 -20.50 15.34
C PRO A 35 -0.13 -20.15 14.07
N VAL A 36 0.56 -19.85 12.97
CA VAL A 36 -0.02 -19.55 11.66
C VAL A 36 0.40 -20.64 10.68
N LYS A 37 -0.53 -21.06 9.81
CA LYS A 37 -0.27 -22.07 8.78
C LYS A 37 0.87 -21.61 7.86
N GLU A 38 1.88 -22.47 7.69
CA GLU A 38 2.95 -22.22 6.72
C GLU A 38 2.42 -22.43 5.29
N MET A 39 2.79 -21.53 4.38
CA MET A 39 2.44 -21.61 2.98
C MET A 39 3.14 -22.81 2.32
N GLU A 40 2.37 -23.60 1.58
CA GLU A 40 2.88 -24.70 0.77
C GLU A 40 3.94 -24.22 -0.23
N LYS A 41 4.92 -25.08 -0.52
CA LYS A 41 5.92 -24.84 -1.55
C LYS A 41 5.23 -24.71 -2.90
N ARG A 42 5.71 -23.79 -3.76
CA ARG A 42 5.18 -23.43 -5.11
C ARG A 42 4.30 -22.16 -5.18
N ASN A 43 4.63 -21.10 -4.45
CA ASN A 43 3.95 -19.82 -4.62
C ASN A 43 4.92 -18.67 -4.94
N THR A 44 4.39 -17.53 -5.37
CA THR A 44 5.16 -16.27 -5.48
C THR A 44 4.79 -15.34 -4.33
N PHE A 45 5.63 -14.34 -4.04
CA PHE A 45 5.26 -13.36 -3.02
C PHE A 45 3.98 -12.59 -3.39
N CYS A 46 3.83 -12.23 -4.66
CA CYS A 46 2.59 -11.62 -5.17
C CYS A 46 1.37 -12.56 -4.98
N GLY A 47 1.55 -13.86 -5.21
CA GLY A 47 0.50 -14.86 -4.98
C GLY A 47 0.13 -15.02 -3.51
N LEU A 48 1.11 -14.97 -2.59
CA LEU A 48 0.85 -14.92 -1.15
C LEU A 48 0.03 -13.68 -0.77
N THR A 49 0.42 -12.49 -1.24
CA THR A 49 -0.35 -11.26 -0.98
C THR A 49 -1.75 -11.31 -1.59
N ALA A 50 -1.92 -11.95 -2.75
CA ALA A 50 -3.24 -12.13 -3.36
C ALA A 50 -4.15 -13.03 -2.51
N ARG A 51 -3.61 -14.08 -1.88
CA ARG A 51 -4.36 -14.91 -0.93
C ARG A 51 -4.75 -14.13 0.33
N ALA A 52 -3.85 -13.30 0.83
CA ALA A 52 -4.13 -12.41 1.95
C ALA A 52 -5.23 -11.39 1.64
N MET A 53 -5.24 -10.80 0.43
CA MET A 53 -6.32 -9.94 -0.06
C MET A 53 -7.69 -10.65 -0.08
N ASN A 54 -7.70 -11.99 -0.11
CA ASN A 54 -8.89 -12.84 -0.11
C ASN A 54 -9.13 -13.53 1.25
N GLY A 55 -8.52 -13.03 2.34
CA GLY A 55 -8.86 -13.45 3.70
C GLY A 55 -7.92 -14.45 4.38
N GLU A 56 -6.94 -14.99 3.66
CA GLU A 56 -6.01 -16.00 4.20
C GLU A 56 -4.88 -15.38 5.02
N LEU A 57 -4.60 -15.96 6.20
CA LEU A 57 -3.46 -15.60 7.05
C LEU A 57 -2.43 -16.73 7.00
N LEU A 58 -1.22 -16.44 6.51
CA LEU A 58 -0.18 -17.42 6.25
C LEU A 58 1.19 -16.90 6.68
N LYS A 59 2.06 -17.81 7.12
CA LYS A 59 3.50 -17.54 7.27
C LYS A 59 4.28 -18.18 6.12
N ALA A 60 5.38 -17.57 5.71
CA ALA A 60 6.22 -18.06 4.63
C ALA A 60 7.70 -17.74 4.87
N LYS A 61 8.58 -18.63 4.43
CA LYS A 61 10.04 -18.45 4.43
C LYS A 61 10.58 -18.67 3.02
N VAL A 62 11.88 -18.49 2.82
CA VAL A 62 12.52 -18.54 1.49
C VAL A 62 12.12 -19.77 0.66
N ASP A 63 12.03 -20.95 1.27
CA ASP A 63 11.70 -22.22 0.58
C ASP A 63 10.24 -22.34 0.10
N CYS A 64 9.36 -21.46 0.57
CA CYS A 64 7.96 -21.43 0.13
C CYS A 64 7.82 -20.78 -1.26
N PHE A 65 8.82 -20.00 -1.70
CA PHE A 65 8.73 -19.17 -2.89
C PHE A 65 9.44 -19.76 -4.11
N THR A 66 8.79 -19.65 -5.28
CA THR A 66 9.38 -20.00 -6.59
C THR A 66 9.90 -18.77 -7.33
N CYS A 67 9.40 -17.58 -7.01
CA CYS A 67 9.92 -16.34 -7.57
C CYS A 67 11.25 -15.97 -6.90
N GLN A 68 12.20 -15.46 -7.68
CA GLN A 68 13.44 -14.91 -7.14
C GLN A 68 13.25 -13.54 -6.48
N GLY A 69 12.47 -12.65 -7.12
CA GLY A 69 12.35 -11.25 -6.71
C GLY A 69 11.77 -11.04 -5.31
N GLY A 70 10.73 -11.79 -4.91
CA GLY A 70 10.11 -11.65 -3.59
C GLY A 70 11.10 -11.87 -2.44
N PRO A 71 11.71 -13.05 -2.31
CA PRO A 71 12.68 -13.33 -1.25
C PRO A 71 13.90 -12.40 -1.24
N GLU A 72 14.39 -11.99 -2.41
CA GLU A 72 15.54 -11.08 -2.50
C GLU A 72 15.18 -9.66 -2.04
N MET A 73 14.07 -9.09 -2.52
CA MET A 73 13.63 -7.74 -2.13
C MET A 73 13.29 -7.63 -0.65
N LEU A 74 12.78 -8.71 -0.06
CA LEU A 74 12.35 -8.75 1.35
C LEU A 74 13.46 -9.21 2.31
N GLY A 75 14.70 -9.33 1.86
CA GLY A 75 15.84 -9.68 2.75
C GLY A 75 15.86 -11.15 3.21
N MET A 76 15.01 -12.01 2.64
CA MET A 76 14.98 -13.45 2.94
C MET A 76 16.06 -14.24 2.18
N LYS A 77 16.57 -13.69 1.08
CA LYS A 77 17.60 -14.32 0.25
C LYS A 77 18.64 -13.28 -0.16
N THR A 78 19.91 -13.67 -0.13
CA THR A 78 21.01 -12.83 -0.60
C THR A 78 20.84 -12.51 -2.09
N VAL A 79 20.89 -11.22 -2.41
CA VAL A 79 20.84 -10.73 -3.79
C VAL A 79 22.15 -11.06 -4.50
N SER A 80 22.07 -11.85 -5.58
CA SER A 80 23.24 -12.26 -6.35
C SER A 80 23.88 -11.11 -7.14
N ASN A 81 25.16 -11.24 -7.52
CA ASN A 81 25.84 -10.28 -8.40
C ASN A 81 25.17 -10.16 -9.78
N TYR A 82 24.53 -11.23 -10.26
CA TYR A 82 23.76 -11.23 -11.51
C TYR A 82 22.57 -10.27 -11.45
N VAL A 83 21.92 -10.19 -10.28
CA VAL A 83 20.85 -9.22 -10.03
C VAL A 83 21.44 -7.85 -9.79
N LYS A 84 22.35 -7.68 -8.82
CA LYS A 84 22.94 -6.36 -8.45
C LYS A 84 23.59 -5.61 -9.61
N SER A 85 24.15 -6.33 -10.59
CA SER A 85 24.76 -5.71 -11.78
C SER A 85 23.75 -5.21 -12.83
N GLY A 86 22.45 -5.46 -12.65
CA GLY A 86 21.42 -5.20 -13.66
C GLY A 86 21.38 -6.25 -14.79
N LYS A 87 22.30 -7.22 -14.79
CA LYS A 87 22.43 -8.22 -15.88
C LYS A 87 21.18 -9.08 -16.04
N GLN A 88 20.48 -9.38 -14.95
CA GLN A 88 19.20 -10.09 -15.00
C GLN A 88 18.18 -9.36 -15.88
N PHE A 89 17.92 -8.09 -15.60
CA PHE A 89 16.93 -7.32 -16.35
C PHE A 89 17.35 -7.04 -17.78
N ALA A 90 18.65 -6.84 -18.03
CA ALA A 90 19.18 -6.75 -19.38
C ALA A 90 18.96 -8.06 -20.17
N THR A 91 19.19 -9.22 -19.56
CA THR A 91 18.91 -10.53 -20.18
C THR A 91 17.42 -10.70 -20.48
N PHE A 92 16.54 -10.17 -19.62
CA PHE A 92 15.10 -10.15 -19.84
C PHE A 92 14.66 -9.10 -20.87
N ARG A 93 15.59 -8.29 -21.40
CA ARG A 93 15.34 -7.24 -22.40
C ARG A 93 14.32 -6.21 -21.93
N LEU A 94 14.31 -5.94 -20.62
CA LEU A 94 13.41 -4.95 -20.03
C LEU A 94 13.89 -3.51 -20.21
N TYR A 95 15.18 -3.34 -20.55
CA TYR A 95 15.85 -2.04 -20.68
C TYR A 95 16.74 -2.05 -21.92
N GLU A 96 16.98 -0.85 -22.46
CA GLU A 96 17.74 -0.63 -23.70
C GLU A 96 19.18 -1.17 -23.60
N ASP A 97 19.86 -0.90 -22.49
CA ASP A 97 21.23 -1.32 -22.28
C ASP A 97 21.56 -1.66 -20.82
N MET A 98 22.81 -2.08 -20.61
CA MET A 98 23.32 -2.45 -19.29
C MET A 98 23.46 -1.27 -18.32
N ALA A 99 23.67 -0.04 -18.81
CA ALA A 99 23.81 1.14 -17.96
C ALA A 99 22.46 1.48 -17.33
N VAL A 100 21.40 1.54 -18.14
CA VAL A 100 20.02 1.75 -17.67
C VAL A 100 19.59 0.60 -16.76
N ALA A 101 19.84 -0.66 -17.14
CA ALA A 101 19.48 -1.81 -16.31
C ALA A 101 20.19 -1.78 -14.93
N ARG A 102 21.44 -1.31 -14.87
CA ARG A 102 22.18 -1.16 -13.61
C ARG A 102 21.64 0.00 -12.78
N GLU A 103 21.33 1.14 -13.39
CA GLU A 103 20.72 2.29 -12.71
C GLU A 103 19.40 1.89 -12.07
N VAL A 104 18.50 1.28 -12.83
CA VAL A 104 17.23 0.73 -12.34
C VAL A 104 17.44 -0.19 -11.13
N GLN A 105 18.43 -1.07 -11.22
CA GLN A 105 18.73 -2.03 -10.16
C GLN A 105 19.21 -1.36 -8.87
N ASN A 106 19.92 -0.24 -8.96
CA ASN A 106 20.40 0.54 -7.82
C ASN A 106 19.29 1.35 -7.15
N GLU A 107 18.28 1.76 -7.91
CA GLU A 107 17.13 2.53 -7.40
C GLU A 107 16.01 1.65 -6.80
N LEU A 108 16.04 0.34 -7.10
CA LEU A 108 15.18 -0.63 -6.44
C LEU A 108 15.50 -0.73 -4.95
N CYS A 109 14.45 -0.84 -4.13
CA CYS A 109 14.62 -0.91 -2.69
C CYS A 109 14.64 -2.36 -2.22
N PHE A 110 15.70 -2.72 -1.50
CA PHE A 110 15.86 -4.02 -0.85
C PHE A 110 15.82 -3.85 0.66
N VAL A 111 15.24 -4.81 1.36
CA VAL A 111 15.40 -4.93 2.81
C VAL A 111 16.82 -5.44 3.09
N ASP A 112 17.63 -4.63 3.75
CA ASP A 112 19.04 -4.93 4.01
C ASP A 112 19.23 -5.91 5.18
N GLN A 113 18.23 -6.00 6.06
CA GLN A 113 18.25 -6.93 7.19
C GLN A 113 18.05 -8.37 6.72
N LYS A 114 18.68 -9.31 7.42
CA LYS A 114 18.45 -10.73 7.22
C LYS A 114 17.11 -11.12 7.82
N ILE A 115 16.13 -11.38 6.97
CA ILE A 115 14.79 -11.84 7.36
C ILE A 115 14.74 -13.36 7.26
N TYR A 116 14.26 -14.05 8.30
CA TYR A 116 14.06 -15.50 8.25
C TYR A 116 12.75 -15.86 7.50
N GLY A 117 11.69 -15.14 7.81
CA GLY A 117 10.38 -15.35 7.19
C GLY A 117 9.45 -14.16 7.41
N ILE A 118 8.22 -14.33 6.95
CA ILE A 118 7.17 -13.31 7.02
C ILE A 118 5.84 -13.93 7.43
N VAL A 119 4.95 -13.11 8.01
CA VAL A 119 3.52 -13.41 8.15
C VAL A 119 2.77 -12.40 7.29
N VAL A 120 1.80 -12.89 6.50
CA VAL A 120 1.00 -12.07 5.58
C VAL A 120 -0.46 -12.47 5.69
N GLY A 121 -1.35 -11.49 5.79
CA GLY A 121 -2.79 -11.73 5.92
C GLY A 121 -3.62 -10.44 5.93
N PRO A 122 -4.95 -10.54 6.08
CA PRO A 122 -5.81 -9.39 6.30
C PRO A 122 -5.36 -8.64 7.55
N LEU A 123 -5.15 -7.33 7.45
CA LEU A 123 -4.59 -6.50 8.52
C LEU A 123 -5.44 -6.55 9.79
N LYS A 124 -6.76 -6.69 9.67
CA LYS A 124 -7.68 -6.90 10.81
C LYS A 124 -7.32 -8.11 11.68
N LYS A 125 -6.63 -9.12 11.11
CA LYS A 125 -6.18 -10.34 11.80
C LYS A 125 -4.72 -10.26 12.27
N MET A 126 -4.02 -9.15 12.03
CA MET A 126 -2.59 -8.98 12.33
C MET A 126 -2.25 -7.51 12.67
N GLU A 127 -2.68 -7.06 13.84
CA GLU A 127 -2.52 -5.68 14.28
C GLU A 127 -1.05 -5.24 14.53
N ASP A 128 -0.13 -6.20 14.55
CA ASP A 128 1.31 -6.03 14.79
C ASP A 128 2.15 -6.18 13.49
N ALA A 129 1.52 -6.02 12.32
CA ALA A 129 2.22 -5.94 11.05
C ALA A 129 3.16 -4.74 10.99
N ASP A 130 4.25 -4.84 10.24
CA ASP A 130 5.21 -3.74 10.05
C ASP A 130 4.77 -2.82 8.90
N VAL A 131 4.20 -3.42 7.85
CA VAL A 131 3.74 -2.74 6.64
C VAL A 131 2.27 -3.08 6.40
N ALA A 132 1.50 -2.07 6.01
CA ALA A 132 0.17 -2.24 5.45
C ALA A 132 0.20 -1.92 3.96
N MET A 133 -0.49 -2.72 3.15
CA MET A 133 -0.70 -2.45 1.73
C MET A 133 -2.12 -2.77 1.29
N PHE A 134 -2.58 -2.11 0.24
CA PHE A 134 -3.85 -2.42 -0.40
C PHE A 134 -3.80 -2.14 -1.89
N VAL A 135 -4.66 -2.83 -2.64
CA VAL A 135 -4.87 -2.63 -4.07
C VAL A 135 -6.19 -1.90 -4.25
N CYS A 136 -6.15 -0.79 -4.97
CA CYS A 136 -7.28 0.11 -5.10
C CYS A 136 -7.33 0.74 -6.49
N SER A 137 -8.48 1.28 -6.86
CA SER A 137 -8.62 2.12 -8.05
C SER A 137 -7.81 3.42 -7.91
N ALA A 138 -7.52 4.08 -9.03
CA ALA A 138 -6.87 5.39 -9.03
C ALA A 138 -7.62 6.44 -8.17
N TRP A 139 -8.95 6.41 -8.17
CA TRP A 139 -9.77 7.33 -7.36
C TRP A 139 -9.61 7.06 -5.86
N GLN A 140 -9.66 5.79 -5.45
CA GLN A 140 -9.41 5.41 -4.05
C GLN A 140 -7.98 5.76 -3.64
N GLY A 141 -7.01 5.56 -4.53
CA GLY A 141 -5.61 5.93 -4.31
C GLY A 141 -5.43 7.43 -4.07
N MET A 142 -6.13 8.28 -4.84
CA MET A 142 -6.17 9.72 -4.59
C MET A 142 -6.68 10.03 -3.18
N ARG A 143 -7.78 9.40 -2.73
CA ARG A 143 -8.32 9.62 -1.37
C ARG A 143 -7.35 9.19 -0.29
N VAL A 144 -6.67 8.07 -0.48
CA VAL A 144 -5.63 7.57 0.44
C VAL A 144 -4.48 8.58 0.55
N ILE A 145 -3.98 9.11 -0.57
CA ILE A 145 -2.93 10.13 -0.57
C ILE A 145 -3.43 11.41 0.11
N GLN A 146 -4.66 11.84 -0.16
CA GLN A 146 -5.25 13.00 0.51
C GLN A 146 -5.32 12.80 2.03
N GLY A 147 -5.74 11.61 2.49
CA GLY A 147 -5.74 11.26 3.91
C GLY A 147 -4.34 11.24 4.53
N TYR A 148 -3.34 10.73 3.81
CA TYR A 148 -1.93 10.82 4.23
C TYR A 148 -1.49 12.28 4.35
N THR A 149 -1.74 13.09 3.30
CA THR A 149 -1.27 14.48 3.23
C THR A 149 -1.91 15.38 4.28
N TYR A 150 -3.08 15.02 4.80
CA TYR A 150 -3.76 15.72 5.87
C TYR A 150 -2.89 15.88 7.12
N HIS A 151 -2.10 14.85 7.49
CA HIS A 151 -1.19 14.92 8.64
C HIS A 151 0.28 15.07 8.26
N TYR A 152 0.70 14.47 7.14
CA TYR A 152 2.13 14.30 6.83
C TYR A 152 2.63 15.23 5.72
N GLY A 153 1.73 15.98 5.06
CA GLY A 153 2.08 16.70 3.84
C GLY A 153 2.49 15.74 2.70
N MET A 154 3.37 16.19 1.82
CA MET A 154 3.76 15.40 0.63
C MET A 154 4.73 14.26 1.00
N ALA A 155 4.40 13.04 0.59
CA ALA A 155 5.32 11.90 0.65
C ALA A 155 6.63 12.20 -0.08
N LYS A 156 7.77 11.81 0.50
CA LYS A 156 9.10 12.21 0.02
C LYS A 156 9.83 11.10 -0.73
N ASN A 157 9.39 9.85 -0.60
CA ASN A 157 10.11 8.69 -1.10
C ASN A 157 9.33 7.87 -2.13
N ILE A 158 8.38 8.51 -2.84
CA ILE A 158 7.65 7.86 -3.93
C ILE A 158 8.66 7.44 -5.02
N GLY A 159 8.66 6.17 -5.36
CA GLY A 159 9.53 5.62 -6.40
C GLY A 159 9.02 4.28 -6.89
N MET A 160 9.05 4.10 -8.21
CA MET A 160 8.63 2.87 -8.88
C MET A 160 9.29 2.79 -10.26
N ILE A 161 9.52 1.57 -10.74
CA ILE A 161 10.13 1.32 -12.06
C ILE A 161 9.20 0.53 -13.00
N GLY A 162 7.94 0.32 -12.59
CA GLY A 162 6.97 -0.54 -13.30
C GLY A 162 7.23 -2.05 -13.16
N ASN A 163 8.35 -2.43 -12.53
CA ASN A 163 8.74 -3.80 -12.19
C ASN A 163 8.92 -3.92 -10.66
N GLN A 164 8.82 -5.15 -10.13
CA GLN A 164 8.89 -5.42 -8.68
C GLN A 164 7.80 -4.72 -7.85
N GLY A 165 6.61 -4.57 -8.45
CA GLY A 165 5.57 -3.67 -7.98
C GLY A 165 4.89 -4.01 -6.65
N ILE A 166 5.03 -5.21 -6.08
CA ILE A 166 4.57 -5.49 -4.71
C ILE A 166 5.77 -5.58 -3.77
N CYS A 167 6.68 -6.51 -4.04
CA CYS A 167 7.84 -6.79 -3.19
C CYS A 167 8.72 -5.57 -2.92
N SER A 168 9.10 -4.83 -3.96
CA SER A 168 9.86 -3.57 -3.80
C SER A 168 8.91 -2.45 -3.43
N ASP A 169 7.96 -2.13 -4.31
CA ASP A 169 7.26 -0.84 -4.23
C ASP A 169 6.27 -0.75 -3.07
N LEU A 170 5.60 -1.83 -2.67
CA LEU A 170 4.57 -1.78 -1.62
C LEU A 170 5.02 -2.35 -0.28
N VAL A 171 6.19 -3.01 -0.23
CA VAL A 171 6.67 -3.67 0.99
C VAL A 171 8.07 -3.20 1.38
N ALA A 172 9.09 -3.53 0.58
CA ALA A 172 10.47 -3.19 0.94
C ALA A 172 10.71 -1.67 1.00
N ARG A 173 10.23 -0.91 0.02
CA ARG A 173 10.39 0.55 -0.03
C ARG A 173 9.67 1.24 1.13
N PRO A 174 8.39 0.98 1.41
CA PRO A 174 7.74 1.51 2.60
C PRO A 174 8.45 1.17 3.91
N TYR A 175 8.88 -0.08 4.07
CA TYR A 175 9.60 -0.53 5.26
C TYR A 175 10.94 0.21 5.45
N MET A 176 11.75 0.29 4.38
CA MET A 176 13.10 0.85 4.44
C MET A 176 13.14 2.38 4.43
N LYS A 177 12.20 3.03 3.73
CA LYS A 177 12.12 4.49 3.65
C LYS A 177 11.22 5.09 4.73
N ASN A 178 10.47 4.25 5.43
CA ASN A 178 9.57 4.65 6.51
C ASN A 178 8.56 5.73 6.06
N ASP A 179 8.06 5.56 4.84
CA ASP A 179 7.21 6.51 4.13
C ASP A 179 6.20 5.74 3.26
N LEU A 180 5.12 6.40 2.83
CA LEU A 180 4.17 5.84 1.88
C LEU A 180 4.82 5.70 0.50
N ASN A 181 4.48 4.63 -0.20
CA ASN A 181 4.79 4.49 -1.63
C ASN A 181 3.58 3.98 -2.42
N ILE A 182 3.60 4.28 -3.71
CA ILE A 182 2.57 3.90 -4.68
C ILE A 182 3.22 2.99 -5.72
N SER A 183 2.46 2.05 -6.26
CA SER A 183 2.88 1.18 -7.34
C SER A 183 1.83 1.13 -8.43
N VAL A 184 2.25 1.27 -9.68
CA VAL A 184 1.42 0.97 -10.86
C VAL A 184 1.30 -0.53 -11.14
N MET A 185 1.82 -1.38 -10.25
CA MET A 185 1.75 -2.85 -10.30
C MET A 185 2.45 -3.45 -11.52
N CYS A 186 3.49 -4.26 -11.28
CA CYS A 186 4.19 -4.96 -12.37
C CYS A 186 3.36 -6.11 -12.94
N LEU A 187 3.78 -6.67 -14.09
CA LEU A 187 3.12 -7.81 -14.72
C LEU A 187 2.90 -8.97 -13.75
N GLY A 188 3.94 -9.35 -12.99
CA GLY A 188 3.85 -10.42 -11.99
C GLY A 188 2.81 -10.13 -10.90
N ALA A 189 2.76 -8.89 -10.40
CA ALA A 189 1.75 -8.47 -9.42
C ALA A 189 0.35 -8.56 -10.02
N ARG A 190 0.13 -7.96 -11.19
CA ARG A 190 -1.18 -7.93 -11.88
C ARG A 190 -1.72 -9.33 -12.15
N MET A 191 -0.89 -10.25 -12.65
CA MET A 191 -1.31 -11.63 -12.92
C MET A 191 -1.78 -12.37 -11.65
N HIS A 192 -1.11 -12.17 -10.52
CA HIS A 192 -1.43 -12.92 -9.29
C HIS A 192 -2.55 -12.28 -8.48
N THR A 193 -2.63 -10.95 -8.42
CA THR A 193 -3.68 -10.23 -7.69
C THR A 193 -4.94 -10.02 -8.53
N LYS A 194 -4.89 -10.34 -9.83
CA LYS A 194 -5.92 -10.03 -10.82
C LYS A 194 -6.29 -8.54 -10.76
N ALA A 195 -5.28 -7.69 -10.72
CA ALA A 195 -5.48 -6.25 -10.70
C ALA A 195 -5.92 -5.75 -12.08
N GLU A 196 -7.02 -5.01 -12.13
CA GLU A 196 -7.56 -4.39 -13.35
C GLU A 196 -6.68 -3.21 -13.82
N ASP A 197 -6.84 -2.76 -15.07
CA ASP A 197 -5.99 -1.71 -15.66
C ASP A 197 -6.00 -0.40 -14.86
N GLY A 198 -7.15 -0.04 -14.28
CA GLY A 198 -7.32 1.15 -13.44
C GLY A 198 -6.91 0.96 -11.97
N GLU A 199 -6.43 -0.22 -11.59
CA GLU A 199 -5.98 -0.52 -10.23
C GLU A 199 -4.46 -0.31 -10.06
N LEU A 200 -4.13 0.22 -8.89
CA LEU A 200 -2.80 0.49 -8.38
C LEU A 200 -2.65 -0.08 -6.97
N GLY A 201 -1.42 -0.10 -6.45
CA GLY A 201 -1.15 -0.47 -5.07
C GLY A 201 -0.61 0.70 -4.27
N ILE A 202 -0.89 0.70 -2.97
CA ILE A 202 -0.28 1.63 -2.01
C ILE A 202 0.21 0.83 -0.81
N GLY A 203 1.42 1.16 -0.33
CA GLY A 203 2.05 0.54 0.83
C GLY A 203 2.63 1.60 1.76
N MET A 204 2.57 1.36 3.06
CA MET A 204 3.12 2.25 4.10
C MET A 204 3.47 1.48 5.37
N PRO A 205 4.39 2.01 6.21
CA PRO A 205 4.55 1.51 7.57
C PRO A 205 3.22 1.57 8.34
N ILE A 206 2.89 0.53 9.12
CA ILE A 206 1.60 0.46 9.84
C ILE A 206 1.37 1.68 10.73
N ARG A 207 2.43 2.24 11.31
CA ARG A 207 2.37 3.36 12.23
C ARG A 207 1.76 4.62 11.60
N MET A 208 1.80 4.73 10.27
CA MET A 208 1.26 5.88 9.54
C MET A 208 -0.21 5.69 9.15
N LEU A 209 -0.69 4.45 9.13
CA LEU A 209 -2.03 4.11 8.66
C LEU A 209 -3.11 4.77 9.51
N TRP A 210 -2.93 4.86 10.83
CA TRP A 210 -3.96 5.38 11.73
C TRP A 210 -4.30 6.85 11.45
N GLN A 211 -3.29 7.69 11.31
CA GLN A 211 -3.46 9.10 10.92
C GLN A 211 -3.98 9.21 9.49
N LEU A 212 -3.58 8.30 8.59
CA LEU A 212 -4.14 8.28 7.23
C LEU A 212 -5.65 8.06 7.27
N ILE A 213 -6.12 7.09 8.06
CA ILE A 213 -7.55 6.78 8.21
C ILE A 213 -8.29 8.01 8.73
N GLU A 214 -7.79 8.62 9.80
CA GLU A 214 -8.33 9.87 10.34
C GLU A 214 -8.42 10.97 9.26
N GLY A 215 -7.34 11.18 8.51
CA GLY A 215 -7.30 12.15 7.41
C GLY A 215 -8.29 11.83 6.29
N VAL A 216 -8.47 10.56 5.92
CA VAL A 216 -9.50 10.14 4.95
C VAL A 216 -10.89 10.49 5.49
N VAL A 217 -11.20 10.09 6.71
CA VAL A 217 -12.51 10.32 7.35
C VAL A 217 -12.82 11.82 7.41
N ASN A 218 -11.92 12.62 7.96
CA ASN A 218 -12.10 14.06 8.14
C ASN A 218 -12.17 14.84 6.82
N THR A 219 -11.76 14.24 5.71
CA THR A 219 -11.83 14.86 4.38
C THR A 219 -12.92 14.28 3.47
N ILE A 220 -13.81 13.41 3.97
CA ILE A 220 -14.94 12.88 3.18
C ILE A 220 -15.80 14.02 2.62
N ASN A 221 -16.23 14.96 3.46
CA ASN A 221 -17.13 16.03 3.03
C ASN A 221 -16.52 16.97 1.96
N PRO A 222 -15.27 17.44 2.11
CA PRO A 222 -14.66 18.28 1.06
C PRO A 222 -14.17 17.50 -0.16
N SER A 223 -13.82 16.21 -0.05
CA SER A 223 -13.07 15.50 -1.10
C SER A 223 -13.85 14.39 -1.82
N MET A 224 -15.16 14.28 -1.60
CA MET A 224 -16.02 13.31 -2.28
C MET A 224 -17.25 14.00 -2.91
N GLU A 225 -17.64 13.55 -4.10
CA GLU A 225 -18.90 13.90 -4.73
C GLU A 225 -20.10 13.19 -4.07
N ASP A 226 -21.29 13.76 -4.24
CA ASP A 226 -22.51 13.27 -3.57
C ASP A 226 -22.80 11.81 -3.88
N LYS A 227 -22.65 11.38 -5.13
CA LYS A 227 -22.83 9.96 -5.51
C LYS A 227 -22.02 9.02 -4.63
N ARG A 228 -20.76 9.35 -4.34
CA ARG A 228 -19.89 8.49 -3.52
C ARG A 228 -20.17 8.60 -2.02
N LYS A 229 -20.71 9.73 -1.59
CA LYS A 229 -21.21 9.92 -0.22
C LYS A 229 -22.47 9.09 0.00
N GLU A 230 -23.36 9.07 -0.99
CA GLU A 230 -24.54 8.18 -1.01
C GLU A 230 -24.09 6.71 -0.95
N ASP A 231 -23.17 6.29 -1.83
CA ASP A 231 -22.62 4.93 -1.80
C ASP A 231 -21.99 4.60 -0.43
N LEU A 232 -21.34 5.56 0.24
CA LEU A 232 -20.78 5.41 1.58
C LEU A 232 -21.88 5.24 2.63
N LEU A 233 -22.91 6.09 2.60
CA LEU A 233 -24.04 6.02 3.53
C LEU A 233 -24.78 4.70 3.41
N GLU A 234 -24.95 4.16 2.21
CA GLU A 234 -25.49 2.83 1.97
C GLU A 234 -24.64 1.75 2.66
N ARG A 235 -23.32 1.75 2.44
CA ARG A 235 -22.40 0.80 3.10
C ARG A 235 -22.44 0.91 4.62
N LEU A 236 -22.48 2.12 5.17
CA LEU A 236 -22.57 2.34 6.62
C LEU A 236 -23.88 1.81 7.21
N ALA A 237 -25.00 2.00 6.50
CA ALA A 237 -26.31 1.50 6.90
C ALA A 237 -26.39 -0.03 6.86
N GLU A 238 -25.84 -0.65 5.80
CA GLU A 238 -25.79 -2.11 5.65
C GLU A 238 -24.98 -2.78 6.78
N GLU A 239 -23.81 -2.21 7.09
CA GLU A 239 -22.89 -2.72 8.10
C GLU A 239 -23.22 -2.28 9.53
N LYS A 240 -24.20 -1.37 9.70
CA LYS A 240 -24.59 -0.75 10.97
C LYS A 240 -23.40 -0.08 11.69
N GLU A 241 -22.58 0.60 10.92
CA GLU A 241 -21.36 1.27 11.38
C GLU A 241 -21.50 2.79 11.37
N ASP A 242 -20.74 3.44 12.25
CA ASP A 242 -20.56 4.90 12.26
C ASP A 242 -19.10 5.25 11.98
N ILE A 243 -18.89 6.19 11.06
CA ILE A 243 -17.56 6.67 10.70
C ILE A 243 -17.09 7.85 11.57
N GLY A 244 -17.94 8.35 12.46
CA GLY A 244 -17.62 9.37 13.46
C GLY A 244 -17.70 10.81 12.96
N ILE A 245 -18.26 11.02 11.76
CA ILE A 245 -18.56 12.35 11.21
C ILE A 245 -19.95 12.35 10.56
N THR A 246 -20.57 13.53 10.49
CA THR A 246 -21.78 13.72 9.68
C THR A 246 -21.38 13.90 8.22
N VAL A 247 -21.89 13.03 7.34
CA VAL A 247 -21.67 13.15 5.89
C VAL A 247 -22.59 14.24 5.33
N GLU A 248 -21.99 15.26 4.72
CA GLU A 248 -22.70 16.43 4.18
C GLU A 248 -22.84 16.33 2.65
N LEU A 249 -24.06 16.06 2.17
CA LEU A 249 -24.39 16.14 0.74
C LEU A 249 -24.44 17.61 0.27
N GLY A 250 -24.14 17.86 -1.01
CA GLY A 250 -24.06 19.19 -1.60
C GLY A 250 -22.81 19.99 -1.19
N LYS A 251 -21.89 19.38 -0.42
CA LYS A 251 -20.61 19.98 -0.02
C LYS A 251 -19.43 19.34 -0.76
N MET A 252 -18.45 20.15 -1.14
CA MET A 252 -17.13 19.76 -1.64
C MET A 252 -16.14 20.91 -1.42
N TYR A 253 -14.84 20.73 -1.61
CA TYR A 253 -13.80 21.74 -1.29
C TYR A 253 -14.14 23.15 -1.83
N GLY A 254 -14.63 23.25 -3.08
CA GLY A 254 -15.04 24.54 -3.67
C GLY A 254 -16.30 25.16 -3.07
N SER A 255 -17.15 24.37 -2.40
CA SER A 255 -18.37 24.85 -1.75
C SER A 255 -18.11 25.56 -0.41
N TYR A 256 -17.05 25.18 0.30
CA TYR A 256 -16.70 25.78 1.60
C TYR A 256 -16.19 27.22 1.44
N GLY A 257 -15.52 27.53 0.32
CA GLY A 257 -15.03 28.88 0.02
C GLY A 257 -16.12 29.89 -0.33
N LYS A 258 -17.28 29.47 -0.85
CA LYS A 258 -18.33 30.38 -1.37
C LYS A 258 -18.96 31.29 -0.30
N HIS A 259 -18.89 30.90 0.97
CA HIS A 259 -19.46 31.66 2.09
C HIS A 259 -18.41 32.21 3.05
N MET A 260 -17.12 31.92 2.83
CA MET A 260 -16.07 32.52 3.63
C MET A 260 -15.81 33.94 3.15
N LYS A 261 -15.78 34.90 4.09
CA LYS A 261 -15.21 36.22 3.85
C LYS A 261 -13.70 36.10 3.76
N TYR A 262 -13.21 35.48 2.70
CA TYR A 262 -11.77 35.46 2.40
C TYR A 262 -11.37 36.88 1.99
N PRO A 263 -10.33 37.49 2.58
CA PRO A 263 -9.90 38.82 2.22
C PRO A 263 -9.09 38.79 0.90
N GLU A 264 -9.71 38.27 -0.16
CA GLU A 264 -9.12 38.11 -1.50
C GLU A 264 -8.50 39.45 -1.97
N LYS A 265 -9.24 40.54 -1.74
CA LYS A 265 -8.82 41.93 -2.02
C LYS A 265 -7.59 42.42 -1.25
N LEU A 266 -7.22 41.81 -0.12
CA LEU A 266 -5.98 42.15 0.59
C LEU A 266 -4.78 41.46 -0.07
N TYR A 267 -4.92 40.21 -0.49
CA TYR A 267 -3.86 39.48 -1.20
C TYR A 267 -3.70 39.93 -2.65
N GLU A 268 -4.76 40.41 -3.31
CA GLU A 268 -4.67 41.08 -4.62
C GLU A 268 -3.73 42.30 -4.59
N LYS A 269 -3.59 42.96 -3.44
CA LYS A 269 -2.69 44.10 -3.26
C LYS A 269 -1.24 43.71 -2.99
N GLU A 270 -1.00 42.47 -2.58
CA GLU A 270 0.32 41.89 -2.30
C GLU A 270 0.96 41.26 -3.57
N LEU A 271 0.32 41.39 -4.74
CA LEU A 271 0.83 40.91 -6.03
C LEU A 271 1.92 41.82 -6.65
N PHE A 272 2.67 42.56 -5.83
CA PHE A 272 3.77 43.43 -6.26
C PHE A 272 5.06 43.15 -5.48
#